data_AF-A0A5C3LH28-F1
#
_entry.id   AF-A0A5C3LH28-F1
#
_cell.length_a   1.000
_cell.length_b   1.000
_cell.length_c   1.000
_cell.angle_alpha   90.00
_cell.angle_beta   90.00
_cell.angle_gamma   90.00
#
_symmetry.space_group_name_H-M   'P 1'
#
loop_
_entity.id
_entity.type
_entity.pdbx_description
1 polymer ?
#
loop_
_entity_poly.entity_id
_entity_poly.type
_entity_poly.pdbx_seq_one_letter_code
_entity_poly.pdbx_strand_id
1 'polypeptide(L)'
;MASKPKQCIQVPNKNKKGTKWQFAMPAIQSMTEDGWIWYLEKMGRLSAEQIEEWIQEGDCVQWFHAEAEMQQWLEEWEIKQADFMRCIQNFSKMHEVWTELTTRNSNDGHITYAKQKAVMYATMEREAKHCFALVGYGDWILKEDEILADLIQKDWISL
;
A
#
# COMPACT_ATOMS: atom_id res chain seq x y z
N MET A 1 7.16 -24.26 -11.29
CA MET A 1 6.50 -25.59 -11.39
C MET A 1 5.00 -25.36 -11.39
N ALA A 2 4.35 -25.59 -12.52
CA ALA A 2 2.93 -25.31 -12.72
C ALA A 2 2.06 -26.34 -11.97
N SER A 3 1.22 -25.87 -11.05
CA SER A 3 0.25 -26.71 -10.35
C SER A 3 -0.95 -26.93 -11.26
N LYS A 4 -1.20 -28.19 -11.64
CA LYS A 4 -2.26 -28.58 -12.57
C LYS A 4 -3.64 -28.34 -11.95
N PRO A 5 -4.64 -27.89 -12.72
CA PRO A 5 -6.02 -27.79 -12.25
C PRO A 5 -6.58 -29.20 -11.99
N LYS A 6 -7.21 -29.37 -10.83
CA LYS A 6 -7.85 -30.63 -10.42
C LYS A 6 -8.97 -30.98 -11.41
N GLN A 7 -8.86 -32.16 -12.03
CA GLN A 7 -9.82 -32.69 -12.99
C GLN A 7 -11.19 -32.93 -12.34
N CYS A 8 -12.27 -32.51 -13.01
CA CYS A 8 -13.63 -32.90 -12.69
C CYS A 8 -13.82 -34.41 -12.92
N ILE A 9 -14.13 -35.14 -11.85
CA ILE A 9 -14.62 -36.51 -11.93
C ILE A 9 -16.06 -36.44 -12.44
N GLN A 10 -16.34 -36.98 -13.63
CA GLN A 10 -17.70 -37.16 -14.12
C GLN A 10 -18.31 -38.44 -13.54
N VAL A 11 -19.42 -38.32 -12.84
CA VAL A 11 -20.27 -39.45 -12.44
C VAL A 11 -21.55 -39.41 -13.28
N PRO A 12 -21.97 -40.50 -13.95
CA PRO A 12 -23.10 -40.46 -14.85
C PRO A 12 -24.42 -40.43 -14.07
N ASN A 13 -25.18 -39.35 -14.23
CA ASN A 13 -26.54 -39.22 -13.70
C ASN A 13 -27.53 -39.91 -14.66
N LYS A 14 -27.94 -41.14 -14.32
CA LYS A 14 -29.26 -41.64 -14.73
C LYS A 14 -30.21 -41.01 -13.73
N ASN A 15 -30.95 -39.97 -14.12
CA ASN A 15 -32.39 -40.03 -14.32
C ASN A 15 -32.86 -38.74 -15.00
N LYS A 16 -33.41 -38.87 -16.22
CA LYS A 16 -34.06 -37.78 -16.93
C LYS A 16 -35.36 -37.40 -16.23
N LYS A 17 -35.54 -36.10 -15.93
CA LYS A 17 -36.77 -35.30 -16.16
C LYS A 17 -36.57 -33.87 -15.61
N GLY A 18 -36.45 -32.90 -16.52
CA GLY A 18 -36.66 -31.47 -16.26
C GLY A 18 -35.48 -30.74 -15.61
N THR A 19 -34.64 -30.10 -16.42
CA THR A 19 -33.56 -29.22 -15.93
C THR A 19 -34.13 -27.89 -15.47
N LYS A 20 -34.61 -27.83 -14.22
CA LYS A 20 -34.62 -26.57 -13.47
C LYS A 20 -33.21 -26.43 -12.89
N TRP A 21 -32.49 -25.38 -13.29
CA TRP A 21 -31.19 -25.08 -12.71
C TRP A 21 -31.39 -24.78 -11.22
N GLN A 22 -31.12 -25.77 -10.38
CA GLN A 22 -30.91 -25.56 -8.96
C GLN A 22 -29.41 -25.42 -8.78
N PHE A 23 -28.96 -24.20 -8.50
CA PHE A 23 -27.66 -23.99 -7.89
C PHE A 23 -27.73 -24.63 -6.50
N ALA A 24 -27.12 -25.80 -6.35
CA ALA A 24 -26.91 -26.38 -5.03
C ALA A 24 -25.92 -25.47 -4.30
N MET A 25 -26.42 -24.68 -3.35
CA MET A 25 -25.56 -24.01 -2.38
C MET A 25 -24.73 -25.08 -1.66
N PRO A 26 -23.41 -24.90 -1.51
CA PRO A 26 -22.58 -25.88 -0.84
C PRO A 26 -23.09 -26.10 0.59
N ALA A 27 -23.15 -27.36 1.00
CA ALA A 27 -23.54 -27.72 2.36
C ALA A 27 -22.59 -27.03 3.35
N ILE A 28 -23.16 -26.17 4.18
CA ILE A 28 -22.49 -25.40 5.23
C ILE A 28 -21.74 -26.38 6.13
N GLN A 29 -20.40 -26.30 6.08
CA GLN A 29 -19.53 -27.02 7.01
C GLN A 29 -19.81 -26.56 8.43
N SER A 30 -19.75 -27.54 9.33
CA SER A 30 -20.10 -27.53 10.73
C SER A 30 -19.55 -26.35 11.55
N MET A 31 -20.37 -25.93 12.51
CA MET A 31 -20.08 -24.98 13.59
C MET A 31 -18.76 -25.28 14.31
N THR A 32 -17.69 -24.55 13.97
CA THR A 32 -16.47 -24.31 14.77
C THR A 32 -15.54 -23.54 13.83
N GLU A 33 -15.61 -22.22 13.71
CA GLU A 33 -14.80 -21.31 14.54
C GLU A 33 -15.35 -19.87 14.52
N ASP A 34 -16.25 -19.53 13.58
CA ASP A 34 -16.85 -18.20 13.47
C ASP A 34 -18.19 -18.14 14.21
N GLY A 35 -18.30 -17.19 15.15
CA GLY A 35 -19.40 -17.10 16.12
C GLY A 35 -20.82 -17.03 15.52
N TRP A 36 -21.81 -17.41 16.34
CA TRP A 36 -23.25 -17.47 16.01
C TRP A 36 -23.88 -16.18 15.44
N ILE A 37 -23.20 -15.04 15.56
CA ILE A 37 -23.64 -13.73 15.08
C ILE A 37 -23.60 -13.66 13.54
N TRP A 38 -22.74 -14.43 12.88
CA TRP A 38 -22.54 -14.41 11.43
C TRP A 38 -23.50 -15.30 10.64
N TYR A 39 -24.38 -16.04 11.32
CA TYR A 39 -25.37 -16.91 10.65
C TYR A 39 -26.69 -16.16 10.46
N LEU A 40 -26.79 -15.40 9.36
CA LEU A 40 -28.00 -14.65 9.00
C LEU A 40 -29.25 -15.52 8.90
N GLU A 41 -29.09 -16.80 8.56
CA GLU A 41 -30.19 -17.75 8.39
C GLU A 41 -31.00 -17.98 9.69
N LYS A 42 -30.42 -17.66 10.86
CA LYS A 42 -31.08 -17.77 12.17
C LYS A 42 -31.61 -16.46 12.75
N MET A 43 -31.32 -15.31 12.13
CA MET A 43 -31.97 -14.04 12.49
C MET A 43 -33.42 -14.10 11.99
N GLY A 44 -34.34 -14.37 12.91
CA GLY A 44 -35.74 -14.70 12.59
C GLY A 44 -36.40 -13.74 11.58
N ARG A 45 -36.93 -14.33 10.51
CA ARG A 45 -37.88 -13.73 9.54
C ARG A 45 -37.37 -12.57 8.69
N LEU A 46 -36.11 -12.56 8.26
CA LEU A 46 -35.72 -11.70 7.14
C LEU A 46 -36.14 -12.33 5.80
N SER A 47 -36.74 -11.55 4.90
CA SER A 47 -36.99 -12.00 3.53
C SER A 47 -35.67 -12.13 2.76
N ALA A 48 -35.66 -12.91 1.68
CA ALA A 48 -34.46 -13.02 0.83
C ALA A 48 -33.99 -11.65 0.30
N GLU A 49 -34.92 -10.73 0.04
CA GLU A 49 -34.62 -9.36 -0.37
C GLU A 49 -33.91 -8.56 0.74
N GLN A 50 -34.31 -8.73 1.99
CA GLN A 50 -33.67 -8.06 3.13
C GLN A 50 -32.28 -8.63 3.45
N ILE A 51 -32.07 -9.92 3.18
CA ILE A 51 -30.76 -10.56 3.30
C ILE A 51 -29.81 -10.04 2.20
N GLU A 52 -30.30 -9.93 0.97
CA GLU A 52 -29.53 -9.38 -0.16
C GLU A 52 -29.15 -7.91 0.09
N GLU A 53 -30.10 -7.09 0.54
CA GLU A 53 -29.86 -5.69 0.90
C GLU A 53 -28.82 -5.56 2.02
N TRP A 54 -28.86 -6.45 3.02
CA TRP A 54 -27.86 -6.47 4.09
C TRP A 54 -26.46 -6.89 3.61
N ILE A 55 -26.37 -7.88 2.71
CA ILE A 55 -25.09 -8.28 2.08
C ILE A 55 -24.54 -7.14 1.23
N GLN A 56 -25.40 -6.50 0.43
CA GLN A 56 -25.02 -5.38 -0.42
C GLN A 56 -24.53 -4.17 0.39
N GLU A 57 -25.19 -3.86 1.52
CA GLU A 57 -24.71 -2.83 2.45
C GLU A 57 -23.36 -3.24 3.07
N GLY A 58 -23.19 -4.52 3.44
CA GLY A 58 -21.92 -5.06 3.91
C GLY A 58 -20.78 -4.90 2.90
N ASP A 59 -21.05 -5.19 1.62
CA ASP A 59 -20.10 -5.02 0.52
C ASP A 59 -19.73 -3.54 0.30
N CYS A 60 -20.72 -2.64 0.39
CA CYS A 60 -20.48 -1.19 0.34
C CYS A 60 -19.59 -0.72 1.50
N VAL A 61 -19.87 -1.15 2.73
CA VAL A 61 -19.07 -0.80 3.91
C VAL A 61 -17.64 -1.33 3.78
N GLN A 62 -17.46 -2.57 3.30
CA GLN A 62 -16.12 -3.11 3.05
C GLN A 62 -15.39 -2.34 1.97
N TRP A 63 -16.10 -1.90 0.92
CA TRP A 63 -15.54 -1.07 -0.13
C TRP A 63 -15.03 0.27 0.42
N PHE A 64 -15.84 0.98 1.21
CA PHE A 64 -15.42 2.24 1.83
C PHE A 64 -14.25 2.05 2.80
N HIS A 65 -14.22 0.93 3.52
CA HIS A 65 -13.11 0.63 4.41
C HIS A 65 -11.81 0.39 3.65
N ALA A 66 -11.86 -0.44 2.60
CA ALA A 66 -10.71 -0.68 1.73
C ALA A 66 -10.24 0.60 1.03
N GLU A 67 -11.15 1.46 0.61
CA GLU A 67 -10.83 2.77 0.03
C GLU A 67 -10.14 3.68 1.06
N ALA A 68 -10.66 3.75 2.29
CA ALA A 68 -10.05 4.54 3.36
C ALA A 68 -8.65 4.02 3.74
N GLU A 69 -8.46 2.70 3.82
CA GLU A 69 -7.15 2.09 4.07
C GLU A 69 -6.16 2.40 2.95
N MET A 70 -6.61 2.35 1.69
CA MET A 70 -5.80 2.75 0.53
C MET A 70 -5.38 4.22 0.63
N GLN A 71 -6.32 5.12 0.98
CA GLN A 71 -6.02 6.55 1.15
C GLN A 71 -5.01 6.79 2.28
N GLN A 72 -5.17 6.14 3.43
CA GLN A 72 -4.21 6.25 4.53
C GLN A 72 -2.82 5.74 4.11
N TRP A 73 -2.76 4.62 3.39
CA TRP A 73 -1.49 4.09 2.90
C TRP A 73 -0.80 5.06 1.93
N LEU A 74 -1.56 5.73 1.06
CA LEU A 74 -1.04 6.77 0.17
C LEU A 74 -0.51 7.97 0.95
N GLU A 75 -1.24 8.48 1.95
CA GLU A 75 -0.78 9.58 2.81
C GLU A 75 0.52 9.23 3.54
N GLU A 76 0.59 8.05 4.16
CA GLU A 76 1.80 7.58 4.86
C GLU A 76 2.99 7.47 3.89
N TRP A 77 2.73 6.99 2.67
CA TRP A 77 3.74 6.88 1.64
C TRP A 77 4.28 8.25 1.20
N GLU A 78 3.41 9.24 0.97
CA GLU A 78 3.81 10.61 0.63
C GLU A 78 4.62 11.27 1.75
N ILE A 79 4.20 11.09 3.01
CA ILE A 79 4.94 11.59 4.18
C ILE A 79 6.35 11.01 4.21
N LYS A 80 6.50 9.70 4.00
CA LYS A 80 7.81 9.05 3.97
C LYS A 80 8.69 9.59 2.85
N GLN A 81 8.13 9.81 1.66
CA GLN A 81 8.87 10.39 0.54
C GLN A 81 9.34 11.81 0.88
N ALA A 82 8.47 12.65 1.44
CA ALA A 82 8.82 14.01 1.85
C ALA A 82 9.93 14.03 2.93
N ASP A 83 9.87 13.10 3.89
CA ASP A 83 10.90 12.96 4.93
C ASP A 83 12.26 12.57 4.35
N PHE A 84 12.30 11.66 3.36
CA PHE A 84 13.55 11.33 2.66
C PHE A 84 14.13 12.53 1.92
N MET A 85 13.29 13.29 1.22
CA MET A 85 13.73 14.48 0.49
C MET A 85 14.30 15.54 1.44
N ARG A 86 13.60 15.81 2.55
CA ARG A 86 14.09 16.71 3.62
C ARG A 86 15.40 16.21 4.22
N CYS A 87 15.55 14.89 4.43
CA CYS A 87 16.77 14.29 4.94
C CYS A 87 17.97 14.54 4.01
N ILE A 88 17.79 14.31 2.71
CA ILE A 88 18.80 14.56 1.68
C ILE A 88 19.18 16.04 1.64
N GLN A 89 18.19 16.94 1.60
CA GLN A 89 18.42 18.39 1.61
C GLN A 89 19.17 18.83 2.87
N ASN A 90 18.81 18.30 4.04
CA ASN A 90 19.48 18.60 5.30
C ASN A 90 20.97 18.18 5.27
N PHE A 91 21.28 16.99 4.74
CA PHE A 91 22.68 16.56 4.61
C PHE A 91 23.46 17.45 3.63
N SER A 92 22.88 17.78 2.49
CA SER A 92 23.47 18.75 1.55
C SER A 92 23.74 20.09 2.24
N LYS A 93 22.77 20.61 3.00
CA LYS A 93 22.91 21.89 3.69
C LYS A 93 24.00 21.85 4.75
N MET A 94 24.07 20.77 5.52
CA MET A 94 25.11 20.60 6.52
C MET A 94 26.49 20.47 5.89
N HIS A 95 26.61 19.76 4.76
CA HIS A 95 27.86 19.71 3.99
C HIS A 95 28.33 21.12 3.59
N GLU A 96 27.44 21.97 3.06
CA GLU A 96 27.74 23.36 2.72
C GLU A 96 28.20 24.17 3.92
N VAL A 97 27.45 24.14 5.03
CA VAL A 97 27.75 24.89 6.24
C VAL A 97 29.11 24.50 6.82
N TRP A 98 29.41 23.19 6.87
CA TRP A 98 30.71 22.72 7.34
C TRP A 98 31.84 23.12 6.39
N THR A 99 31.61 23.10 5.07
CA THR A 99 32.58 23.55 4.08
C THR A 99 32.85 25.06 4.24
N GLU A 100 31.82 25.87 4.43
CA GLU A 100 31.95 27.30 4.67
C GLU A 100 32.74 27.58 5.96
N LEU A 101 32.49 26.83 7.04
CA LEU A 101 33.26 26.92 8.29
C LEU A 101 34.75 26.66 8.09
N THR A 102 35.15 25.82 7.13
CA THR A 102 36.58 25.62 6.84
C THR A 102 37.25 26.86 6.27
N THR A 103 36.51 27.73 5.59
CA THR A 103 37.04 28.96 4.97
C THR A 103 37.05 30.14 5.93
N ARG A 104 36.14 30.15 6.92
CA ARG A 104 35.98 31.24 7.90
C ARG A 104 36.90 31.15 9.11
N ASN A 105 37.41 29.95 9.41
CA ASN A 105 38.25 29.73 10.59
C ASN A 105 39.73 29.86 10.24
N SER A 106 40.52 30.43 11.17
CA SER A 106 41.98 30.55 11.04
C SER A 106 42.76 29.49 11.83
N ASN A 107 42.07 28.68 12.64
CA ASN A 107 42.68 27.62 13.44
C ASN A 107 42.65 26.30 12.66
N ASP A 108 43.83 25.76 12.35
CA ASP A 108 44.01 24.50 11.61
C ASP A 108 43.26 23.32 12.20
N GLY A 109 43.14 23.24 13.53
CA GLY A 109 42.36 22.18 14.19
C GLY A 109 40.88 22.27 13.87
N HIS A 110 40.31 23.48 13.91
CA HIS A 110 38.91 23.72 13.55
C HIS A 110 38.66 23.46 12.06
N ILE A 111 39.59 23.89 11.19
CA ILE A 111 39.51 23.65 9.74
C ILE A 111 39.49 22.14 9.47
N THR A 112 40.40 21.38 10.09
CA THR A 112 40.51 19.93 9.89
C THR A 112 39.24 19.21 10.33
N TYR A 113 38.71 19.56 11.51
CA TYR A 113 37.47 18.97 12.00
C TYR A 113 36.26 19.32 11.13
N ALA A 114 36.15 20.58 10.69
CA ALA A 114 35.08 21.02 9.80
C ALA A 114 35.15 20.30 8.44
N LYS A 115 36.35 20.08 7.89
CA LYS A 115 36.54 19.27 6.67
C LYS A 115 36.04 17.83 6.88
N GLN A 116 36.40 17.21 8.00
CA GLN A 116 35.93 15.86 8.32
C GLN A 116 34.40 15.79 8.37
N LYS A 117 33.75 16.78 8.99
CA LYS A 117 32.28 16.86 9.06
C LYS A 117 31.64 17.13 7.70
N ALA A 118 32.22 18.01 6.89
CA ALA A 118 31.76 18.25 5.52
C ALA A 118 31.77 16.95 4.70
N VAL A 119 32.88 16.18 4.75
CA VAL A 119 32.98 14.89 4.06
C VAL A 119 31.95 13.89 4.59
N MET A 120 31.78 13.80 5.91
CA MET A 120 30.80 12.92 6.53
C MET A 120 29.38 13.18 6.00
N TYR A 121 28.94 14.44 5.99
CA TYR A 121 27.60 14.79 5.49
C TYR A 121 27.44 14.55 3.98
N ALA A 122 28.48 14.78 3.18
CA ALA A 122 28.46 14.45 1.75
C ALA A 122 28.31 12.94 1.50
N THR A 123 28.94 12.10 2.33
CA THR A 123 28.76 10.65 2.27
C THR A 123 27.33 10.26 2.65
N MET A 124 26.80 10.81 3.74
CA MET A 124 25.42 10.55 4.18
C MET A 124 24.38 10.97 3.13
N GLU A 125 24.58 12.12 2.46
CA GLU A 125 23.72 12.57 1.37
C GLU A 125 23.72 11.55 0.21
N ARG A 126 24.91 11.07 -0.18
CA ARG A 126 25.06 10.08 -1.27
C ARG A 126 24.40 8.75 -0.91
N GLU A 127 24.60 8.27 0.31
CA GLU A 127 23.98 7.05 0.80
C GLU A 127 22.45 7.20 0.86
N ALA A 128 21.94 8.33 1.34
CA ALA A 128 20.52 8.61 1.38
C ALA A 128 19.90 8.63 -0.03
N LYS A 129 20.55 9.30 -1.00
CA LYS A 129 20.13 9.27 -2.42
C LYS A 129 20.14 7.87 -3.01
N HIS A 130 21.17 7.08 -2.69
CA HIS A 130 21.27 5.71 -3.18
C HIS A 130 20.18 4.80 -2.59
N CYS A 131 19.95 4.88 -1.28
CA CYS A 131 18.85 4.16 -0.63
C CYS A 131 17.50 4.58 -1.20
N PHE A 132 17.28 5.88 -1.42
CA PHE A 132 16.05 6.39 -2.02
C PHE A 132 15.82 5.84 -3.43
N ALA A 133 16.87 5.80 -4.27
CA ALA A 133 16.79 5.21 -5.60
C ALA A 133 16.53 3.69 -5.57
N LEU A 134 17.16 2.95 -4.65
CA LEU A 134 17.01 1.50 -4.54
C LEU A 134 15.60 1.04 -4.18
N VAL A 135 14.89 1.81 -3.36
CA VAL A 135 13.52 1.45 -2.93
C VAL A 135 12.49 1.71 -4.05
N GLY A 136 12.93 2.17 -5.23
CA GLY A 136 12.06 2.34 -6.39
C GLY A 136 11.35 3.70 -6.43
N TYR A 137 11.70 4.64 -5.54
CA TYR A 137 11.18 6.01 -5.58
C TYR A 137 11.74 6.83 -6.76
N GLY A 138 12.68 6.28 -7.54
CA GLY A 138 13.36 6.98 -8.63
C GLY A 138 12.48 7.30 -9.84
N ASP A 139 11.46 6.49 -10.11
CA ASP A 139 10.54 6.71 -11.23
C ASP A 139 9.37 7.63 -10.85
N TRP A 140 9.08 7.76 -9.56
CA TRP A 140 7.94 8.49 -8.99
C TRP A 140 8.44 9.66 -8.12
N ILE A 141 9.51 10.31 -8.56
CA ILE A 141 10.03 11.51 -7.89
C ILE A 141 9.03 12.64 -8.14
N LEU A 142 8.15 12.85 -7.18
CA LEU A 142 7.38 14.08 -7.06
C LEU A 142 8.38 15.23 -7.04
N LYS A 143 8.22 16.19 -7.94
CA LYS A 143 8.95 17.45 -7.82
C LYS A 143 8.50 18.14 -6.54
N GLU A 144 9.36 19.02 -6.02
CA GLU A 144 8.98 19.91 -4.93
C GLU A 144 7.69 20.66 -5.36
N ASP A 145 6.63 20.52 -4.57
CA ASP A 145 5.25 21.01 -4.79
C ASP A 145 4.30 20.17 -5.69
N GLU A 146 4.68 18.97 -6.13
CA GLU A 146 3.76 18.01 -6.78
C GLU A 146 3.23 16.97 -5.78
N ILE A 147 1.92 16.73 -5.77
CA ILE A 147 1.26 15.72 -4.90
C ILE A 147 1.05 14.45 -5.72
N LEU A 148 1.18 13.26 -5.12
CA LEU A 148 0.99 11.99 -5.84
C LEU A 148 -0.43 11.82 -6.35
N ALA A 149 -1.41 12.33 -5.59
CA ALA A 149 -2.81 12.39 -6.00
C ALA A 149 -2.97 13.00 -7.41
N ASP A 150 -2.21 14.05 -7.74
CA ASP A 150 -2.29 14.72 -9.04
C ASP A 150 -1.67 13.89 -10.19
N LEU A 151 -0.68 13.05 -9.89
CA LEU A 151 -0.07 12.14 -10.86
C LEU A 151 -0.96 10.93 -11.13
N ILE A 152 -1.51 10.32 -10.07
CA ILE A 152 -2.42 9.19 -10.18
C ILE A 152 -3.66 9.62 -10.97
N GLN A 153 -4.25 10.78 -10.67
CA GLN A 153 -5.44 11.25 -11.39
C GLN A 153 -5.19 11.43 -12.91
N LYS A 154 -3.97 11.79 -13.33
CA LYS A 154 -3.59 11.89 -14.76
C LYS A 154 -3.50 10.52 -15.44
N ASP A 155 -2.95 9.52 -14.75
CA ASP A 155 -2.85 8.15 -15.28
C ASP A 155 -4.23 7.50 -15.42
N TRP A 156 -5.14 7.75 -14.48
CA TRP A 156 -6.52 7.25 -14.55
C TRP A 156 -7.36 7.89 -15.66
N ILE A 157 -7.04 9.12 -16.07
CA ILE A 157 -7.72 9.81 -17.19
C ILE A 157 -7.15 9.37 -18.56
N SER A 158 -5.97 8.76 -18.58
CA SER A 158 -5.25 8.39 -19.80
C SER A 158 -5.46 6.93 -20.26
N LEU A 159 -6.26 6.16 -19.51
CA LEU A 159 -6.72 4.79 -19.82
C LEU A 159 -8.16 4.79 -20.35
#